data_AF-A0A922E4A5-F1
#
_entry.id   AF-A0A922E4A5-F1
#
_cell.length_a   1.000
_cell.length_b   1.000
_cell.length_c   1.000
_cell.angle_alpha   90.00
_cell.angle_beta   90.00
_cell.angle_gamma   90.00
#
_symmetry.space_group_name_H-M   'P 1'
#
loop_
_entity.id
_entity.type
_entity.pdbx_description
1 polymer ?
#
loop_
_entity_poly.entity_id
_entity_poly.type
_entity_poly.pdbx_seq_one_letter_code
_entity_poly.pdbx_strand_id
1 'polypeptide(L)' 'MPKLGGILKFLSPKLQHQPTDIQSAALWGFVAATSALWLVQPFNWLKKTFLEKPKAEGQ' A
#
# COMPACT_ATOMS: atom_id res chain seq x y z
N MET A 1 -26.88 -14.19 39.35
CA MET A 1 -25.59 -13.46 39.29
C MET A 1 -25.15 -13.32 37.84
N PRO A 2 -25.32 -12.14 37.22
CA PRO A 2 -24.75 -11.91 35.89
C PRO A 2 -23.22 -11.80 36.00
N LYS A 3 -22.52 -12.66 35.25
CA LYS A 3 -21.05 -12.69 35.19
C LYS A 3 -20.55 -11.43 34.49
N LEU A 4 -19.63 -10.70 35.13
CA LEU A 4 -18.96 -9.47 34.65
C LEU A 4 -18.00 -9.70 33.47
N GLY A 5 -18.36 -10.57 32.50
CA GLY A 5 -17.50 -10.95 31.38
C GLY A 5 -17.64 -10.10 30.11
N GLY A 6 -18.61 -9.16 30.07
CA GLY A 6 -18.96 -8.42 28.85
C GLY A 6 -18.29 -7.05 28.68
N ILE A 7 -17.65 -6.51 29.74
CA ILE A 7 -17.27 -5.08 29.79
C ILE A 7 -15.83 -4.85 29.32
N LEU A 8 -14.98 -5.89 29.34
CA LEU A 8 -13.57 -5.75 28.91
C LEU A 8 -13.37 -5.72 27.38
N LYS A 9 -14.37 -6.08 26.57
CA LYS A 9 -14.25 -6.01 25.09
C LYS A 9 -14.34 -4.59 24.54
N PHE A 10 -14.86 -3.64 25.33
CA PHE A 10 -15.03 -2.25 24.93
C PHE A 10 -13.97 -1.30 25.50
N LEU A 11 -13.07 -1.79 26.37
CA LEU A 11 -12.14 -0.92 27.10
C LEU A 11 -10.81 -0.62 26.39
N SER A 12 -10.53 -1.23 25.24
CA SER A 12 -9.24 -1.05 24.55
C SER A 12 -9.39 -0.79 23.04
N PRO A 13 -9.98 0.36 22.64
CA PRO A 13 -9.89 0.83 21.26
C PRO A 13 -8.51 1.42 20.90
N LYS A 14 -7.61 1.61 21.88
CA LYS A 14 -6.43 2.47 21.75
C LYS A 14 -5.11 1.79 21.33
N LEU A 15 -5.05 0.46 21.25
CA LEU A 15 -3.82 -0.27 20.87
C LEU A 15 -3.97 -1.22 19.68
N GLN A 16 -5.18 -1.40 19.18
CA GLN A 16 -5.37 -2.14 17.94
C GLN A 16 -5.15 -1.13 16.82
N HIS A 17 -3.91 -1.01 16.35
CA HIS A 17 -3.70 -0.61 14.95
C HIS A 17 -4.52 -1.62 14.15
N GLN A 18 -5.76 -1.28 13.82
CA GLN A 18 -6.67 -2.25 13.24
C GLN A 18 -5.98 -2.69 11.96
N PRO A 19 -5.79 -4.00 11.72
CA PRO A 19 -5.20 -4.48 10.47
C PRO A 19 -5.94 -3.90 9.26
N THR A 20 -7.21 -3.53 9.44
CA THR A 20 -8.05 -2.75 8.53
C THR A 20 -7.48 -1.37 8.17
N ASP A 21 -6.92 -0.60 9.10
CA ASP A 21 -6.29 0.70 8.81
C ASP A 21 -5.00 0.54 8.00
N ILE A 22 -4.19 -0.48 8.31
CA ILE A 22 -2.97 -0.78 7.54
C ILE A 22 -3.35 -1.23 6.12
N GLN A 23 -4.35 -2.10 5.99
CA GLN A 23 -4.89 -2.51 4.69
C GLN A 23 -5.46 -1.33 3.92
N SER A 24 -6.18 -0.43 4.60
CA SER A 24 -6.73 0.78 3.98
C SER A 24 -5.62 1.70 3.51
N ALA A 25 -4.61 1.98 4.33
CA ALA A 25 -3.47 2.80 3.94
C ALA A 25 -2.68 2.19 2.77
N ALA A 26 -2.48 0.87 2.77
CA ALA A 26 -1.85 0.16 1.67
C ALA A 26 -2.69 0.26 0.38
N LEU A 27 -4.02 0.10 0.49
CA LEU A 27 -4.94 0.18 -0.64
C LEU A 27 -5.00 1.61 -1.20
N TRP A 28 -5.17 2.62 -0.36
CA TRP A 28 -5.15 4.03 -0.76
C TRP A 28 -3.80 4.43 -1.34
N GLY A 29 -2.69 3.93 -0.78
CA GLY A 29 -1.36 4.11 -1.34
C GLY A 29 -1.21 3.50 -2.72
N PHE A 30 -1.70 2.27 -2.92
CA PHE A 30 -1.69 1.59 -4.22
C PHE A 30 -2.55 2.32 -5.26
N VAL A 31 -3.75 2.76 -4.88
CA VAL A 31 -4.64 3.54 -5.74
C VAL A 31 -4.00 4.88 -6.13
N ALA A 32 -3.44 5.61 -5.16
CA ALA A 32 -2.76 6.88 -5.43
C ALA A 32 -1.54 6.70 -6.33
N ALA A 33 -0.71 5.68 -6.07
CA ALA A 33 0.44 5.34 -6.90
C ALA A 33 0.01 4.96 -8.32
N THR A 34 -1.02 4.13 -8.47
CA THR A 34 -1.56 3.72 -9.77
C THR A 34 -2.15 4.90 -10.53
N SER A 35 -2.86 5.79 -9.84
CA SER A 35 -3.41 7.01 -10.43
C SER A 35 -2.32 7.99 -10.88
N ALA A 36 -1.26 8.16 -10.08
CA ALA A 36 -0.11 8.98 -10.45
C ALA A 36 0.65 8.38 -11.64
N LEU A 37 0.80 7.05 -11.65
CA LEU A 37 1.40 6.31 -12.77
C LEU A 37 0.59 6.48 -14.06
N TRP A 38 -0.75 6.49 -13.96
CA TRP A 38 -1.64 6.73 -15.08
C TRP A 38 -1.52 8.16 -15.63
N LEU A 39 -1.44 9.17 -14.76
CA LEU A 39 -1.29 10.57 -15.16
C LEU A 39 0.07 10.87 -15.79
N VAL A 40 1.15 10.33 -15.22
CA VAL A 40 2.52 10.62 -15.68
C VAL A 40 2.91 9.75 -16.89
N GLN A 41 2.12 8.71 -17.21
CA GLN A 41 2.39 7.68 -18.23
C GLN A 41 3.90 7.42 -18.44
N PRO A 42 4.66 7.08 -17.38
CA PRO A 42 6.11 6.94 -17.50
C PRO A 42 6.50 5.66 -18.25
N PHE A 43 5.57 4.96 -18.90
CA PHE A 43 5.81 3.75 -19.67
C PHE A 43 6.89 3.95 -20.74
N ASN A 44 6.99 5.13 -21.35
CA ASN A 44 8.04 5.37 -22.32
C ASN A 44 9.42 5.38 -21.66
N TRP A 45 9.58 6.06 -20.51
CA TRP A 45 10.80 6.01 -19.71
C TRP A 45 11.06 4.61 -19.11
N LEU A 46 10.03 3.93 -18.62
CA LEU A 46 10.13 2.60 -18.02
C LEU A 46 10.60 1.55 -19.04
N LYS A 47 10.11 1.62 -20.28
CA LYS A 47 10.64 0.79 -21.37
C LYS A 47 12.12 1.09 -21.61
N LYS A 48 12.54 2.35 -21.56
CA LYS A 48 13.96 2.73 -21.71
C LYS A 48 14.84 2.33 -20.51
N THR A 49 14.29 2.13 -19.33
CA THR A 49 15.07 1.76 -18.13
C THR A 49 15.06 0.27 -17.82
N PHE A 50 13.96 -0.44 -18.12
CA PHE A 50 13.81 -1.87 -17.84
C PHE A 50 13.93 -2.77 -19.07
N LEU A 51 13.51 -2.34 -20.28
CA LEU A 51 13.64 -3.13 -21.51
C LEU A 51 14.92 -2.79 -22.28
N GLU A 52 15.26 -1.51 -22.40
CA GLU A 52 16.64 -1.09 -22.75
C GLU A 52 17.51 -1.21 -21.50
N LYS A 53 17.78 -2.45 -21.05
CA LYS A 53 19.02 -2.73 -20.32
C LYS A 53 20.12 -2.05 -21.14
N PRO A 54 20.99 -1.17 -20.55
CA PRO A 54 21.88 -0.31 -21.31
C PRO A 54 22.48 -1.15 -22.41
N LYS A 55 22.16 -0.79 -23.67
CA LYS A 55 22.79 -1.41 -24.82
C LYS A 55 24.25 -1.49 -24.44
N ALA A 56 24.78 -2.70 -24.35
CA ALA A 56 26.21 -2.89 -24.20
C ALA A 56 26.81 -2.22 -25.44
N GLU A 57 27.16 -0.94 -25.30
CA GLU A 57 28.09 -0.26 -26.18
C GLU A 57 29.44 -0.89 -25.86
N GLY A 58 29.62 -2.08 -26.40
CA GLY A 58 30.71 -2.98 -26.10
C GLY A 58 30.72 -4.08 -27.14
N GLN A 59 31.34 -3.73 -28.28
CA GLN A 59 32.11 -4.59 -29.20
C GLN A 59 31.41 -5.74 -29.93
#